data_AF-G7YC29-F1
#
_entry.id   AF-G7YC29-F1
#
_cell.length_a   1.000
_cell.length_b   1.000
_cell.length_c   1.000
_cell.angle_alpha   90.00
_cell.angle_beta   90.00
_cell.angle_gamma   90.00
#
_symmetry.space_group_name_H-M   'P 1'
#
loop_
_entity.id
_entity.type
_entity.pdbx_description
1 polymer ?
#
loop_
_entity_poly.entity_id
_entity_poly.type
_entity_poly.pdbx_seq_one_letter_code
_entity_poly.pdbx_strand_id
1 'polypeptide(L)'
;MSGSWWPRELLFKVFSPTVEAFIQDGHSTPMGSLAGGFWGPIARINCNNLQAFPSFWGRDGPRMTSSYAKRMTLLAGRIFLDVGRPVDQKSKKVVSLMQSRPPPVIHHNYYPPLEEYHNIFVKLRYLGLFRDEHADFRDEMRRLRELKGKGKRKKGEGRRSTLS
;
A
#
# COMPACT_ATOMS: atom_id res chain seq x y z
N MET A 1 -12.51 -37.31 7.83
CA MET A 1 -11.87 -36.39 8.80
C MET A 1 -11.90 -35.00 8.20
N SER A 2 -12.99 -34.30 8.48
CA SER A 2 -13.29 -32.94 8.05
C SER A 2 -12.60 -31.94 8.98
N GLY A 3 -11.70 -31.12 8.46
CA GLY A 3 -11.13 -29.98 9.17
C GLY A 3 -11.58 -28.68 8.50
N SER A 4 -12.71 -28.16 8.95
CA SER A 4 -13.20 -26.81 8.66
C SER A 4 -12.41 -25.80 9.49
N TRP A 5 -11.94 -24.72 8.85
CA TRP A 5 -11.59 -23.50 9.58
C TRP A 5 -12.07 -22.29 8.79
N TRP A 6 -13.10 -21.65 9.33
CA TRP A 6 -13.72 -20.44 8.78
C TRP A 6 -12.83 -19.20 8.98
N PRO A 7 -12.99 -18.16 8.15
CA PRO A 7 -12.20 -16.95 8.18
C PRO A 7 -12.73 -15.97 9.24
N ARG A 8 -11.82 -15.26 9.92
CA ARG A 8 -12.16 -14.12 10.78
C ARG A 8 -12.18 -12.86 9.95
N GLU A 9 -13.38 -12.38 9.69
CA GLU A 9 -13.64 -11.02 9.24
C GLU A 9 -14.50 -10.32 10.30
N LEU A 10 -14.29 -9.01 10.44
CA LEU A 10 -15.20 -8.02 11.04
C LEU A 10 -15.25 -7.88 12.57
N LEU A 11 -14.55 -6.87 13.07
CA LEU A 11 -15.18 -5.89 13.96
C LEU A 11 -14.71 -4.48 13.57
N PHE A 12 -15.70 -3.62 13.31
CA PHE A 12 -15.60 -2.33 12.63
C PHE A 12 -15.95 -1.20 13.62
N LYS A 13 -15.32 -0.03 13.49
CA LYS A 13 -15.66 1.30 14.11
C LYS A 13 -15.50 1.35 15.65
N VAL A 14 -15.11 2.46 16.28
CA VAL A 14 -15.57 3.85 16.21
C VAL A 14 -14.46 4.74 16.80
N PHE A 15 -14.43 6.03 16.42
CA PHE A 15 -14.10 7.21 17.25
C PHE A 15 -13.02 8.14 16.66
N SER A 16 -13.51 9.08 15.85
CA SER A 16 -12.93 10.40 15.66
C SER A 16 -13.69 11.37 16.58
N PRO A 17 -13.04 12.40 17.16
CA PRO A 17 -13.73 13.67 17.25
C PRO A 17 -12.86 14.85 16.78
N THR A 18 -13.48 15.63 15.91
CA THR A 18 -13.23 17.06 15.67
C THR A 18 -13.88 17.88 16.81
N VAL A 19 -13.74 19.21 16.76
CA VAL A 19 -14.41 20.31 17.52
C VAL A 19 -13.81 20.60 18.93
N GLU A 20 -13.49 21.82 19.41
CA GLU A 20 -13.75 23.27 19.16
C GLU A 20 -12.49 24.05 19.65
N ALA A 21 -11.94 25.08 19.00
CA ALA A 21 -12.38 26.49 18.87
C ALA A 21 -12.39 27.35 20.16
N PHE A 22 -11.90 28.60 19.99
CA PHE A 22 -12.15 29.82 20.80
C PHE A 22 -11.30 30.05 22.07
N ILE A 23 -10.31 30.95 22.07
CA ILE A 23 -10.33 32.44 22.18
C ILE A 23 -10.97 32.94 23.48
N GLN A 24 -10.15 33.61 24.32
CA GLN A 24 -10.37 34.94 24.95
C GLN A 24 -9.18 35.22 25.89
N ASP A 25 -8.34 36.20 25.55
CA ASP A 25 -8.22 37.52 26.20
C ASP A 25 -7.18 37.46 27.34
N GLY A 26 -6.22 38.36 27.53
CA GLY A 26 -6.03 39.75 27.16
C GLY A 26 -5.24 40.41 28.32
N HIS A 27 -4.59 41.55 28.05
CA HIS A 27 -4.08 42.54 29.03
C HIS A 27 -2.63 42.43 29.59
N SER A 28 -1.73 43.13 28.89
CA SER A 28 -0.92 44.29 29.36
C SER A 28 -0.36 44.33 30.81
N THR A 29 0.96 44.37 30.95
CA THR A 29 1.75 45.60 31.25
C THR A 29 3.25 45.27 31.41
N PRO A 30 4.17 46.13 30.91
CA PRO A 30 5.57 46.13 31.29
C PRO A 30 5.83 47.20 32.35
N MET A 31 6.75 46.95 33.29
CA MET A 31 7.60 47.92 34.02
C MET A 31 8.23 47.22 35.23
N GLY A 32 9.53 47.44 35.47
CA GLY A 32 10.12 47.21 36.80
C GLY A 32 11.43 46.44 36.83
N SER A 33 12.52 47.18 36.70
CA SER A 33 13.90 46.80 37.03
C SER A 33 14.08 46.43 38.51
N LEU A 34 14.90 45.42 38.81
CA LEU A 34 16.07 45.44 39.74
C LEU A 34 16.33 44.09 40.41
N ALA A 35 17.62 43.88 40.69
CA ALA A 35 18.25 42.92 41.60
C ALA A 35 18.62 41.54 41.03
N GLY A 36 19.94 41.30 41.04
CA GLY A 36 20.59 40.08 40.60
C GLY A 36 20.32 38.89 41.51
N GLY A 37 20.54 37.70 40.95
CA GLY A 37 20.34 36.44 41.62
C GLY A 37 20.68 35.30 40.69
N PHE A 38 21.96 34.96 40.70
CA PHE A 38 22.59 33.76 40.13
C PHE A 38 21.78 32.48 40.41
N TRP A 39 20.95 32.01 39.46
CA TRP A 39 20.55 30.59 39.28
C TRP A 39 20.00 30.45 37.85
N GLY A 40 20.80 29.90 36.93
CA GLY A 40 20.31 29.54 35.59
C GLY A 40 19.28 28.40 35.69
N PRO A 41 18.22 28.38 34.86
CA PRO A 41 17.28 27.28 34.89
C PRO A 41 17.95 26.02 34.36
N ILE A 42 17.89 24.94 35.16
CA ILE A 42 18.02 23.58 34.65
C ILE A 42 16.94 23.44 33.59
N ALA A 43 17.34 23.46 32.31
CA ALA A 43 16.44 23.21 31.21
C ALA A 43 15.81 21.83 31.42
N ARG A 44 14.53 21.86 31.80
CA ARG A 44 13.65 20.70 31.78
C ARG A 44 13.58 20.26 30.32
N ILE A 45 14.30 19.20 29.97
CA ILE A 45 14.21 18.61 28.62
C ILE A 45 12.76 18.15 28.47
N ASN A 46 11.99 18.93 27.72
CA ASN A 46 10.65 18.59 27.29
C ASN A 46 10.79 17.45 26.27
N CYS A 47 10.36 16.25 26.65
CA CYS A 47 10.50 15.02 25.87
C CYS A 47 9.58 14.95 24.63
N ASN A 48 8.84 16.02 24.32
CA ASN A 48 7.81 15.99 23.27
C ASN A 48 8.29 16.42 21.88
N ASN A 49 9.60 16.49 21.66
CA ASN A 49 10.15 16.70 20.33
C ASN A 49 11.12 15.57 19.94
N LEU A 50 10.55 14.37 19.75
CA LEU A 50 11.21 13.22 19.09
C LEU A 50 11.34 13.43 17.57
N GLN A 51 11.63 14.65 17.14
CA GLN A 51 12.04 14.98 15.78
C GLN A 51 13.48 15.46 15.78
N ALA A 52 14.39 14.59 16.20
CA ALA A 52 15.82 14.75 15.92
C ALA A 52 16.56 13.42 16.12
N PHE A 53 16.15 12.38 15.40
CA PHE A 53 17.20 11.50 14.89
C PHE A 53 17.93 12.34 13.84
N PRO A 54 19.20 12.74 14.06
CA PRO A 54 19.94 13.36 12.98
C PRO A 54 19.91 12.36 11.84
N SER A 55 19.45 12.82 10.69
CA SER A 55 19.66 12.19 9.40
C SER A 55 21.16 11.98 9.21
N PHE A 56 21.67 10.89 9.79
CA PHE A 56 23.06 10.45 9.82
C PHE A 56 23.50 9.87 8.46
N TRP A 57 22.63 9.96 7.46
CA TRP A 57 22.93 9.62 6.07
C TRP A 57 23.60 10.80 5.35
N GLY A 58 24.65 11.32 5.98
CA GLY A 58 25.66 12.16 5.36
C GLY A 58 26.62 11.27 4.57
N ARG A 59 26.61 11.46 3.26
CA ARG A 59 27.56 10.96 2.27
C ARG A 59 29.02 11.21 2.70
N ASP A 60 29.61 10.32 3.46
CA ASP A 60 31.05 10.28 3.70
C ASP A 60 31.52 8.84 3.94
N GLY A 61 32.39 8.34 3.07
CA GLY A 61 33.20 7.16 3.34
C GLY A 61 34.08 7.38 4.59
N PRO A 62 34.59 6.33 5.22
CA PRO A 62 35.11 6.42 6.59
C PRO A 62 36.38 7.28 6.66
N ARG A 63 36.21 8.56 7.00
CA ARG A 63 37.30 9.40 7.50
C ARG A 63 37.49 9.08 8.98
N MET A 64 38.47 8.20 9.24
CA MET A 64 39.06 7.86 10.55
C MET A 64 38.09 7.73 11.74
N THR A 65 37.34 6.62 11.80
CA THR A 65 36.60 6.21 13.00
C THR A 65 37.48 5.36 13.93
N SER A 66 37.35 5.57 15.26
CA SER A 66 38.05 4.77 16.29
C SER A 66 37.81 3.27 16.09
N SER A 67 38.79 2.42 16.45
CA SER A 67 38.67 0.96 16.34
C SER A 67 37.45 0.42 17.10
N TYR A 68 37.07 1.07 18.20
CA TYR A 68 35.87 0.77 18.96
C TYR A 68 34.59 1.04 18.15
N ALA A 69 34.51 2.18 17.47
CA ALA A 69 33.35 2.53 16.64
C ALA A 69 33.13 1.51 15.52
N LYS A 70 34.20 1.01 14.88
CA LYS A 70 34.12 -0.06 13.88
C LYS A 70 33.60 -1.38 14.48
N ARG A 71 33.97 -1.71 15.72
CA ARG A 71 33.45 -2.91 16.41
C ARG A 71 31.97 -2.75 16.76
N MET A 72 31.57 -1.56 17.20
CA MET A 72 30.17 -1.26 17.52
C MET A 72 29.26 -1.32 16.28
N THR A 73 29.71 -0.86 15.11
CA THR A 73 28.91 -0.95 13.87
C THR A 73 28.75 -2.40 13.39
N LEU A 74 29.82 -3.22 13.46
CA LEU A 74 29.74 -4.64 13.12
C LEU A 74 28.84 -5.42 14.08
N LEU A 75 28.93 -5.09 15.38
CA LEU A 75 28.07 -5.69 16.40
C LEU A 75 26.60 -5.32 16.18
N ALA A 76 26.30 -4.05 15.96
CA ALA A 76 24.94 -3.59 15.67
C ALA A 76 24.36 -4.28 14.43
N GLY A 77 25.12 -4.41 13.34
CA GLY A 77 24.68 -5.14 12.15
C GLY A 77 24.35 -6.61 12.42
N ARG A 78 25.11 -7.29 13.28
CA ARG A 78 24.82 -8.68 13.68
C ARG A 78 23.58 -8.80 14.57
N ILE A 79 23.40 -7.87 15.50
CA ILE A 79 22.25 -7.85 16.41
C ILE A 79 20.96 -7.58 15.65
N PHE A 80 20.96 -6.58 14.75
CA PHE A 80 19.79 -6.16 13.99
C PHE A 80 19.63 -6.91 12.65
N LEU A 81 20.39 -7.99 12.43
CA LEU A 81 20.36 -8.81 11.21
C LEU A 81 20.55 -8.01 9.91
N ASP A 82 21.30 -6.91 9.99
CA ASP A 82 21.76 -6.14 8.83
C ASP A 82 23.12 -6.67 8.34
N VAL A 83 23.69 -6.04 7.33
CA VAL A 83 24.97 -6.42 6.72
C VAL A 83 26.13 -6.21 7.70
N GLY A 84 26.43 -7.22 8.51
CA GLY A 84 27.49 -7.21 9.54
C GLY A 84 28.94 -7.28 9.02
N ARG A 85 29.17 -7.05 7.72
CA ARG A 85 30.50 -6.97 7.09
C ARG A 85 30.55 -5.69 6.24
N PRO A 86 31.71 -5.05 6.07
CA PRO A 86 31.83 -3.99 5.08
C PRO A 86 31.59 -4.59 3.69
N VAL A 87 30.61 -4.05 2.96
CA VAL A 87 30.18 -4.56 1.66
C VAL A 87 30.27 -3.46 0.62
N ASP A 88 30.70 -3.84 -0.58
CA ASP A 88 30.83 -2.95 -1.73
C ASP A 88 29.50 -2.29 -2.12
N GLN A 89 29.57 -1.12 -2.75
CA GLN A 89 28.39 -0.38 -3.19
C GLN A 89 27.49 -1.21 -4.13
N LYS A 90 28.09 -2.05 -5.00
CA LYS A 90 27.36 -2.94 -5.91
C LYS A 90 26.55 -4.00 -5.15
N SER A 91 27.13 -4.58 -4.11
CA SER A 91 26.52 -5.64 -3.30
C SER A 91 25.41 -5.09 -2.39
N LYS A 92 25.47 -3.81 -1.98
CA LYS A 92 24.36 -3.13 -1.29
C LYS A 92 23.08 -3.04 -2.13
N LYS A 93 23.19 -2.97 -3.47
CA LYS A 93 22.03 -3.00 -4.37
C LYS A 93 21.24 -4.31 -4.23
N VAL A 94 21.93 -5.44 -4.09
CA VAL A 94 21.29 -6.76 -3.93
C VAL A 94 20.51 -6.82 -2.63
N VAL A 95 21.08 -6.30 -1.55
CA VAL A 95 20.40 -6.21 -0.25
C VAL A 95 19.13 -5.37 -0.37
N SER A 96 19.22 -4.20 -1.00
CA SER A 96 18.05 -3.34 -1.24
C SER A 96 16.99 -4.01 -2.13
N LEU A 97 17.40 -4.72 -3.18
CA LEU A 97 16.48 -5.44 -4.07
C LEU A 97 15.73 -6.55 -3.33
N MET A 98 16.42 -7.29 -2.45
CA MET A 98 15.83 -8.37 -1.65
C MET A 98 14.96 -7.85 -0.50
N GLN A 99 15.29 -6.68 0.06
CA GLN A 99 14.45 -5.99 1.05
C GLN A 99 13.16 -5.44 0.43
N SER A 100 13.22 -4.98 -0.82
CA SER A 100 12.07 -4.45 -1.54
C SER A 100 11.13 -5.55 -2.03
N ARG A 101 9.82 -5.25 -2.13
CA ARG A 101 8.86 -6.14 -2.80
C ARG A 101 9.16 -6.16 -4.30
N PRO A 102 9.28 -7.33 -4.95
CA PRO A 102 9.61 -7.39 -6.37
C PRO A 102 8.49 -6.77 -7.23
N PRO A 103 8.84 -6.05 -8.32
CA PRO A 103 7.88 -5.29 -9.11
C PRO A 103 6.70 -6.09 -9.67
N PRO A 104 6.83 -7.34 -10.13
CA PRO A 104 5.69 -8.13 -10.62
C PRO A 104 4.59 -8.31 -9.57
N VAL A 105 4.98 -8.42 -8.30
CA VAL A 105 4.03 -8.58 -7.18
C VAL A 105 3.37 -7.25 -6.83
N ILE A 106 3.95 -6.11 -7.23
CA ILE A 106 3.30 -4.81 -7.05
C ILE A 106 2.29 -4.59 -8.19
N HIS A 107 2.62 -5.00 -9.41
CA HIS A 107 1.83 -4.72 -10.62
C HIS A 107 0.84 -5.82 -11.03
N HIS A 108 0.68 -6.88 -10.22
CA HIS A 108 -0.26 -7.96 -10.52
C HIS A 108 -1.72 -7.51 -10.72
N ASN A 109 -2.15 -6.47 -9.99
CA ASN A 109 -3.52 -5.95 -10.06
C ASN A 109 -3.67 -4.74 -10.98
N TYR A 110 -2.88 -4.67 -12.06
CA TYR A 110 -2.97 -3.55 -13.00
C TYR A 110 -4.34 -3.50 -13.70
N TYR A 111 -4.89 -4.67 -14.07
CA TYR A 111 -6.24 -4.76 -14.62
C TYR A 111 -7.22 -5.30 -13.57
N PRO A 112 -8.47 -4.82 -13.58
CA PRO A 112 -9.52 -5.40 -12.76
C PRO A 112 -9.82 -6.84 -13.20
N PRO A 113 -10.32 -7.71 -12.30
CA PRO A 113 -10.72 -9.07 -12.64
C PRO A 113 -12.01 -9.09 -13.49
N LEU A 114 -11.87 -8.89 -14.80
CA LEU A 114 -12.99 -8.73 -15.75
C LEU A 114 -13.95 -9.93 -15.77
N GLU A 115 -13.45 -11.15 -15.59
CA GLU A 115 -14.25 -12.37 -15.56
C GLU A 115 -15.22 -12.39 -14.38
N GLU A 116 -14.78 -11.92 -13.21
CA GLU A 116 -15.61 -11.86 -12.00
C GLU A 116 -16.78 -10.90 -12.21
N TYR A 117 -16.50 -9.68 -12.70
CA TYR A 117 -17.54 -8.71 -13.02
C TYR A 117 -18.54 -9.26 -14.03
N HIS A 118 -18.05 -9.84 -15.13
CA HIS A 118 -18.92 -10.42 -16.15
C HIS A 118 -19.84 -11.49 -15.56
N ASN A 119 -19.29 -12.41 -14.76
CA ASN A 119 -20.06 -13.48 -14.13
C ASN A 119 -21.11 -12.95 -13.15
N ILE A 120 -20.77 -11.90 -12.39
CA ILE A 120 -21.71 -11.25 -11.46
C ILE A 120 -22.89 -10.65 -12.24
N PHE A 121 -22.63 -9.85 -13.29
CA PHE A 121 -23.69 -9.22 -14.06
C PHE A 121 -24.58 -10.22 -14.80
N VAL A 122 -24.00 -11.29 -15.33
CA VAL A 122 -24.76 -12.39 -15.94
C VAL A 122 -25.70 -13.04 -14.90
N LYS A 123 -25.21 -13.33 -13.70
CA LYS A 123 -26.04 -13.88 -12.61
C LYS A 123 -27.16 -12.91 -12.21
N LEU A 124 -26.85 -11.61 -12.06
CA LEU A 124 -27.84 -10.61 -11.72
C LEU A 124 -28.92 -10.46 -12.81
N ARG A 125 -28.56 -10.60 -14.09
CA ARG A 125 -29.51 -10.66 -15.20
C ARG A 125 -30.45 -11.85 -15.09
N TYR A 126 -29.92 -13.04 -14.78
CA TYR A 126 -30.75 -14.24 -14.59
C TYR A 126 -31.69 -14.13 -13.39
N LEU A 127 -31.27 -13.45 -12.33
CA LEU A 127 -32.11 -13.17 -11.17
C LEU A 127 -33.15 -12.05 -11.39
N GLY A 128 -33.07 -11.34 -12.53
CA GLY A 128 -33.94 -10.20 -12.82
C GLY A 128 -33.61 -8.93 -12.02
N LEU A 129 -32.48 -8.91 -11.32
CA LEU A 129 -32.03 -7.76 -10.52
C LEU A 129 -31.32 -6.69 -11.36
N PHE A 130 -30.76 -7.10 -12.50
CA PHE A 130 -30.03 -6.23 -13.42
C PHE A 130 -30.55 -6.39 -14.84
N ARG A 131 -30.76 -5.26 -15.53
CA ARG A 131 -31.14 -5.24 -16.94
C ARG A 131 -29.93 -4.84 -17.79
N ASP A 132 -29.42 -5.79 -18.56
CA ASP A 132 -28.32 -5.57 -19.49
C ASP A 132 -28.85 -5.32 -20.92
N GLU A 133 -29.05 -4.05 -21.26
CA GLU A 133 -29.54 -3.64 -22.58
C GLU A 133 -28.62 -4.13 -23.70
N HIS A 134 -27.30 -4.08 -23.49
CA HIS A 134 -26.33 -4.49 -24.49
C HIS A 134 -26.43 -6.00 -24.79
N ALA A 135 -26.62 -6.82 -23.76
CA ALA A 135 -26.86 -8.24 -23.96
C ALA A 135 -28.23 -8.51 -24.62
N ASP A 136 -29.28 -7.79 -24.23
CA ASP A 136 -30.60 -7.90 -24.85
C ASP A 136 -30.55 -7.59 -26.37
N PHE A 137 -29.87 -6.51 -26.76
CA PHE A 137 -29.68 -6.18 -28.18
C PHE A 137 -28.91 -7.25 -28.95
N ARG A 138 -27.87 -7.83 -28.35
CA ARG A 138 -27.10 -8.91 -28.99
C ARG A 138 -27.92 -10.18 -29.17
N ASP A 139 -28.77 -10.51 -28.20
CA ASP A 139 -29.63 -11.69 -28.24
C ASP A 139 -30.74 -11.53 -29.30
N GLU A 140 -31.38 -10.36 -29.38
CA GLU A 140 -32.39 -10.09 -30.42
C GLU A 140 -31.77 -10.07 -31.83
N MET A 141 -30.59 -9.45 -31.99
CA MET A 141 -29.88 -9.48 -33.27
C MET A 141 -29.46 -10.90 -33.68
N ARG A 142 -29.18 -11.78 -32.71
CA ARG A 142 -28.89 -13.19 -32.99
C ARG A 142 -30.14 -13.91 -33.49
N ARG A 143 -31.27 -13.74 -32.81
CA ARG A 143 -32.57 -14.31 -33.20
C ARG A 143 -32.95 -13.92 -34.63
N LEU A 144 -32.84 -12.65 -34.99
CA LEU A 144 -33.14 -12.18 -36.35
C LEU A 144 -32.20 -12.78 -37.41
N ARG A 145 -30.92 -12.97 -37.09
CA ARG A 145 -29.96 -13.63 -38.00
C ARG A 145 -30.30 -15.11 -38.20
N GLU A 146 -30.74 -15.79 -37.16
CA GLU A 146 -31.18 -17.19 -37.23
C GLU A 146 -32.40 -17.35 -38.12
N LEU A 147 -33.42 -16.49 -37.97
CA LEU A 147 -34.59 -16.44 -38.85
C LEU A 147 -34.20 -16.18 -40.32
N LYS A 148 -33.15 -15.39 -40.56
CA LYS A 148 -32.62 -15.11 -41.90
C LYS A 148 -31.76 -16.25 -42.46
N GLY A 149 -31.60 -17.36 -41.74
CA GLY A 149 -30.72 -18.48 -42.10
C GLY A 149 -29.22 -18.17 -42.00
N LYS A 150 -28.87 -17.02 -41.41
CA LYS A 150 -27.48 -16.58 -41.17
C LYS A 150 -27.05 -16.83 -39.72
N GLY A 151 -27.66 -17.84 -39.09
CA GLY A 151 -27.32 -18.28 -37.75
C GLY A 151 -25.91 -18.88 -37.67
N LYS A 152 -25.42 -19.06 -36.44
CA LYS A 152 -24.14 -19.74 -36.21
C LYS A 152 -24.28 -21.21 -36.63
N ARG A 153 -23.46 -21.65 -37.58
CA ARG A 153 -23.39 -23.07 -37.98
C ARG A 153 -22.91 -23.92 -36.81
N LYS A 154 -23.35 -25.18 -36.73
CA LYS A 154 -22.84 -26.11 -35.71
C LYS A 154 -21.33 -26.30 -35.91
N LYS A 155 -20.61 -26.45 -34.80
CA LYS A 155 -19.15 -26.66 -34.83
C LYS A 155 -18.86 -27.95 -35.60
N GLY A 156 -18.04 -27.86 -36.65
CA GLY A 156 -17.72 -28.99 -37.53
C GLY A 156 -18.41 -28.94 -38.89
N GLU A 157 -19.60 -28.34 -39.00
CA GLU A 157 -20.38 -28.21 -40.25
C GLU A 157 -19.98 -26.97 -41.07
N GLY A 158 -18.68 -26.66 -41.06
CA GLY A 158 -18.14 -25.50 -41.79
C GLY A 158 -18.26 -25.68 -43.30
N ARG A 159 -18.02 -24.60 -44.07
CA ARG A 159 -17.96 -24.72 -45.54
C ARG A 159 -16.92 -25.71 -46.05
N ARG A 160 -15.92 -26.04 -45.22
CA ARG A 160 -14.87 -27.01 -45.54
C ARG A 160 -15.33 -28.47 -45.37
N SER A 161 -16.29 -28.76 -44.49
CA SER A 161 -16.76 -30.13 -44.25
C SER A 161 -17.72 -30.64 -45.33
N THR A 162 -18.22 -29.76 -46.20
CA THR A 162 -19.08 -30.13 -47.33
C THR A 162 -18.31 -30.47 -48.60
N LEU A 163 -16.97 -30.36 -48.57
CA LEU A 163 -16.08 -30.59 -49.71
C LEU A 163 -15.26 -31.89 -49.60
N SER A 164 -15.45 -32.65 -48.52
CA SER A 164 -14.83 -33.96 -48.25
C SER A 164 -15.86 -35.06 -48.35
#